data_AF-A0A2L2Z4F9-F1
#
_entry.id   AF-A0A2L2Z4F9-F1
#
_cell.length_a   1.000
_cell.length_b   1.000
_cell.length_c   1.000
_cell.angle_alpha   90.00
_cell.angle_beta   90.00
_cell.angle_gamma   90.00
#
_symmetry.space_group_name_H-M   'P 1'
#
loop_
_entity.id
_entity.type
_entity.pdbx_description
1 polymer ?
#
loop_
_entity_poly.entity_id
_entity_poly.type
_entity_poly.pdbx_seq_one_letter_code
_entity_poly.pdbx_strand_id
1 'polypeptide(L)' 'TITLDIDVVVQRAKLAEKSERYGDMASAMKEVTETGVELSYEERNLLSVAYKNVVVARRSSWRVI' A
#
# COMPACT_ATOMS: atom_id res chain seq x y z
N THR A 1 10.28 11.09 20.06
CA THR A 1 9.15 10.39 19.44
C THR A 1 9.37 10.45 17.95
N ILE A 2 9.83 9.36 17.32
CA ILE A 2 10.04 9.35 15.86
C ILE A 2 8.66 9.22 15.26
N THR A 3 8.04 10.35 14.92
CA THR A 3 6.86 10.37 14.07
C THR A 3 7.32 9.86 12.72
N LEU A 4 6.98 8.62 12.37
CA LEU A 4 7.03 8.22 10.97
C LEU A 4 6.12 9.19 10.21
N ASP A 5 6.72 10.12 9.48
CA ASP A 5 5.97 11.04 8.63
C ASP A 5 5.18 10.20 7.64
N ILE A 6 3.86 10.37 7.65
CA ILE A 6 2.95 9.65 6.75
C ILE A 6 3.38 9.88 5.30
N ASP A 7 3.88 11.07 5.00
CA ASP A 7 4.49 11.42 3.72
C ASP A 7 5.60 10.45 3.31
N VAL A 8 6.51 10.07 4.21
CA VAL A 8 7.59 9.13 3.90
C VAL A 8 7.03 7.75 3.55
N VAL A 9 6.01 7.30 4.27
CA VAL A 9 5.36 6.00 4.04
C VAL A 9 4.58 6.01 2.72
N VAL A 10 3.90 7.12 2.41
CA VAL A 10 3.21 7.34 1.13
C VAL A 10 4.20 7.40 -0.03
N GLN A 11 5.35 8.07 0.11
CA GLN A 11 6.39 8.09 -0.90
C GLN A 11 6.97 6.68 -1.15
N ARG A 12 7.20 5.90 -0.09
CA ARG A 12 7.61 4.48 -0.22
C ARG A 12 6.56 3.65 -0.95
N ALA A 13 5.28 3.84 -0.65
CA ALA A 13 4.19 3.15 -1.34
C ALA A 13 4.13 3.52 -2.84
N LYS A 14 4.29 4.81 -3.18
CA LYS A 14 4.38 5.28 -4.58
C LYS A 14 5.59 4.68 -5.32
N LEU A 15 6.72 4.51 -4.63
CA LEU A 15 7.90 3.87 -5.22
C LEU A 15 7.69 2.36 -5.43
N ALA A 16 7.02 1.71 -4.46
CA ALA A 16 6.67 0.29 -4.55
C ALA A 16 5.66 0.03 -5.68
N GLU A 17 4.71 0.94 -5.89
CA GLU A 17 3.78 0.92 -7.04
C GLU A 17 4.52 0.91 -8.37
N LYS A 18 5.48 1.84 -8.56
CA LYS A 18 6.31 1.90 -9.78
C LYS A 18 7.15 0.64 -10.01
N SER A 19 7.43 -0.12 -8.95
CA SER A 19 8.21 -1.35 -9.00
C SER A 19 7.33 -2.61 -9.05
N GLU A 20 6.00 -2.45 -9.16
CA GLU A 20 5.01 -3.54 -9.10
C GLU A 20 5.10 -4.41 -7.83
N ARG A 21 5.71 -3.87 -6.76
CA ARG A 21 5.88 -4.56 -5.47
C ARG A 21 4.71 -4.25 -4.54
N TYR A 22 3.52 -4.74 -4.92
CA TYR A 22 2.28 -4.45 -4.19
C TYR A 22 2.25 -5.03 -2.77
N GLY A 23 3.04 -6.07 -2.46
CA GLY A 23 3.18 -6.59 -1.09
C GLY A 23 3.85 -5.60 -0.14
N ASP A 24 4.89 -4.91 -0.61
CA ASP A 24 5.58 -3.89 0.17
C ASP A 24 4.72 -2.62 0.28
N MET A 25 4.01 -2.28 -0.80
CA MET A 25 3.03 -1.18 -0.82
C MET A 25 1.91 -1.42 0.21
N ALA A 26 1.38 -2.64 0.30
CA ALA A 26 0.34 -2.99 1.28
C ALA A 26 0.87 -2.95 2.72
N SER A 27 2.10 -3.39 2.94
CA SER A 27 2.74 -3.36 4.27
C SER A 27 2.98 -1.92 4.74
N ALA A 28 3.45 -1.05 3.84
CA ALA A 28 3.61 0.38 4.13
C ALA A 28 2.26 1.05 4.43
N MET A 29 1.23 0.80 3.62
CA MET A 29 -0.09 1.40 3.84
C MET A 29 -0.78 0.87 5.11
N LYS A 30 -0.49 -0.36 5.54
CA LYS A 30 -0.93 -0.87 6.86
C LYS A 30 -0.33 -0.06 8.01
N GLU A 31 0.96 0.28 7.93
CA GLU A 31 1.63 1.11 8.93
C GLU A 31 0.96 2.48 9.07
N VAL A 32 0.53 3.11 7.95
CA VAL A 32 -0.23 4.38 7.98
C VAL A 32 -1.56 4.25 8.72
N THR A 33 -2.27 3.12 8.56
CA THR A 33 -3.52 2.88 9.29
C THR A 33 -3.33 2.70 10.79
N GLU A 34 -2.17 2.21 11.21
CA GLU A 34 -1.82 2.00 12.62
C GLU A 34 -1.43 3.32 13.33
N THR A 35 -1.03 4.35 12.56
CA THR A 35 -0.73 5.69 13.08
C THR A 35 -1.96 6.42 13.63
N GLY A 36 -3.18 5.96 13.29
CA GLY A 36 -4.44 6.52 13.83
C GLY A 36 -4.78 7.93 13.34
N VAL A 37 -4.10 8.40 12.30
CA VAL A 37 -4.35 9.70 11.65
C VAL A 37 -5.41 9.54 10.57
N GLU A 38 -6.27 10.55 10.41
CA GLU A 38 -7.32 10.54 9.41
C GLU A 38 -6.74 10.58 8.00
N LEU A 39 -7.03 9.54 7.22
CA LEU A 39 -6.48 9.37 5.88
C LEU A 39 -7.08 10.35 4.88
N SER A 40 -6.22 10.99 4.11
CA SER A 40 -6.54 11.74 2.90
C SER A 40 -7.24 10.84 1.85
N TYR A 41 -7.95 11.48 0.91
CA TYR A 41 -8.51 10.80 -0.26
C TYR A 41 -7.43 10.05 -1.05
N GLU A 42 -6.24 10.65 -1.20
CA GLU A 42 -5.14 10.06 -1.96
C GLU A 42 -4.59 8.80 -1.26
N GLU A 43 -4.42 8.85 0.06
CA GLU A 43 -3.90 7.73 0.86
C GLU A 43 -4.87 6.55 0.88
N ARG A 44 -6.18 6.83 0.99
CA ARG A 44 -7.23 5.80 0.85
C ARG A 44 -7.21 5.15 -0.54
N ASN A 45 -6.94 5.93 -1.59
CA ASN A 45 -6.81 5.40 -2.93
C ASN A 45 -5.57 4.49 -3.03
N LEU A 46 -4.41 4.90 -2.49
CA LEU A 46 -3.21 4.08 -2.43
C LEU A 46 -3.44 2.76 -1.66
N LEU A 47 -4.13 2.80 -0.53
CA LEU A 47 -4.51 1.61 0.24
C LEU A 47 -5.35 0.64 -0.63
N SER A 48 -6.32 1.19 -1.36
CA SER A 48 -7.19 0.40 -2.25
C SER A 48 -6.41 -0.23 -3.40
N VAL A 49 -5.53 0.54 -4.05
CA VAL A 49 -4.67 0.06 -5.15
C VAL A 49 -3.75 -1.07 -4.68
N ALA A 50 -3.10 -0.88 -3.52
CA ALA A 50 -2.18 -1.87 -2.95
C ALA A 50 -2.87 -3.23 -2.74
N TYR A 51 -3.96 -3.25 -1.99
CA TYR A 51 -4.66 -4.50 -1.67
C TYR A 51 -5.35 -5.12 -2.90
N LYS A 52 -5.93 -4.30 -3.79
CA LYS A 52 -6.52 -4.79 -5.05
C LYS A 52 -5.48 -5.54 -5.87
N ASN A 53 -4.31 -4.97 -6.07
CA ASN A 53 -3.29 -5.57 -6.93
C ASN A 53 -2.67 -6.84 -6.32
N VAL A 54 -2.49 -6.90 -5.00
CA VAL A 54 -2.06 -8.14 -4.31
C VAL A 54 -3.04 -9.29 -4.58
N VAL A 55 -4.35 -9.02 -4.44
CA VAL A 55 -5.38 -10.04 -4.66
C VAL A 55 -5.51 -10.40 -6.14
N VAL A 56 -5.41 -9.42 -7.05
CA VAL A 56 -5.43 -9.65 -8.49
C VAL A 56 -4.27 -10.54 -8.92
N ALA A 57 -3.06 -10.29 -8.43
CA ALA A 57 -1.89 -11.13 -8.71
C ALA A 57 -2.14 -12.57 -8.25
N ARG A 58 -2.61 -12.76 -7.01
CA ARG A 58 -2.89 -14.09 -6.44
C ARG A 58 -3.99 -14.85 -7.20
N ARG A 59 -5.08 -14.18 -7.57
CA ARG A 59 -6.17 -14.76 -8.39
C ARG A 59 -5.70 -15.13 -9.79
N SER A 60 -4.81 -14.33 -10.37
CA SER A 60 -4.25 -14.60 -11.69
C SER A 60 -3.37 -15.84 -11.65
N SER A 61 -2.49 -15.96 -10.64
CA SER A 61 -1.71 -17.18 -10.41
C SER A 61 -2.59 -18.41 -10.21
N TRP A 62 -3.67 -18.30 -9.43
CA TRP A 62 -4.58 -19.43 -9.20
C TRP A 62 -5.33 -19.89 -10.45
N ARG A 63 -5.63 -19.00 -11.40
CA ARG A 63 -6.32 -19.36 -12.66
C ARG A 63 -5.43 -20.09 -13.67
N VAL A 64 -4.12 -20.03 -13.50
CA VAL A 64 -3.16 -20.68 -14.41
C VAL A 64 -2.95 -22.16 -14.04
N ILE A 65 -3.29 -22.54 -12.81
CA ILE A 65 -3.27 -23.94 -12.32
C ILE A 65 -4.61 -24.59 -12.65
#